data_AF-A0A855ISS4-F1
#
_entry.id   AF-A0A855ISS4-F1
#
_cell.length_a   1.000
_cell.length_b   1.000
_cell.length_c   1.000
_cell.angle_alpha   90.00
_cell.angle_beta   90.00
_cell.angle_gamma   90.00
#
_symmetry.space_group_name_H-M   'P 1'
#
loop_
_entity.id
_entity.type
_entity.pdbx_description
1 polymer ?
#
loop_
_entity_poly.entity_id
_entity_poly.type
_entity_poly.pdbx_seq_one_letter_code
_entity_poly.pdbx_strand_id
1 'polypeptide(L)' 'MSFAPSYKLSELSRIAGFDTVDELAKYACTTRQNLDNWNKTESKQDFLRVVIMGAKVMKAQEIKRQAQR' A
#
# COMPACT_ATOMS: atom_id res chain seq x y z
N MET A 1 -11.61 9.39 21.56
CA MET A 1 -10.26 9.64 21.03
C MET A 1 -10.37 9.82 19.53
N SER A 2 -9.85 10.91 18.95
CA SER A 2 -9.71 11.02 17.49
C SER A 2 -8.40 10.37 17.08
N PHE A 3 -8.47 9.17 16.50
CA PHE A 3 -7.30 8.55 15.92
C PHE A 3 -6.78 9.38 14.73
N ALA A 4 -5.48 9.63 14.70
CA ALA A 4 -4.81 10.23 13.56
C ALA A 4 -3.63 9.33 13.16
N PRO A 5 -3.57 8.84 11.91
CA PRO A 5 -2.46 7.99 11.49
C PRO A 5 -1.17 8.80 11.45
N SER A 6 -0.06 8.14 11.80
CA SER A 6 1.27 8.76 11.78
C SER A 6 1.72 9.19 10.39
N TYR A 7 1.20 8.54 9.36
CA TYR A 7 1.50 8.83 7.95
C TYR A 7 0.22 8.93 7.13
N LYS A 8 0.19 9.86 6.18
CA LYS A 8 -0.84 9.87 5.14
C LYS A 8 -0.64 8.68 4.20
N LEU A 9 -1.72 8.20 3.59
CA LEU A 9 -1.65 7.08 2.64
C LEU A 9 -0.68 7.33 1.47
N SER A 10 -0.61 8.57 0.99
CA SER A 10 0.35 8.97 -0.05
C SER A 10 1.81 8.84 0.40
N GLU A 11 2.09 9.09 1.68
CA GLU A 11 3.44 8.93 2.25
C GLU A 11 3.79 7.45 2.37
N LEU A 12 2.87 6.63 2.85
CA LEU A 12 3.03 5.18 2.92
C LEU A 12 3.27 4.56 1.55
N SER A 13 2.50 4.96 0.54
CA SER A 13 2.66 4.54 -0.86
C SER A 13 4.07 4.86 -1.38
N ARG A 14 4.55 6.09 -1.17
CA ARG A 14 5.89 6.53 -1.58
C ARG A 14 7.01 5.80 -0.82
N ILE A 15 6.90 5.65 0.50
CA ILE A 15 7.86 4.88 1.33
C ILE A 15 7.95 3.44 0.85
N ALA A 16 6.84 2.88 0.39
CA ALA A 16 6.78 1.54 -0.15
C ALA A 16 7.34 1.42 -1.58
N GLY A 17 7.70 2.53 -2.24
CA GLY A 17 8.26 2.53 -3.59
C GLY A 17 7.21 2.50 -4.71
N PHE A 18 6.00 2.99 -4.42
CA PHE A 18 4.97 3.22 -5.43
C PHE A 18 4.93 4.70 -5.82
N ASP A 19 4.70 4.96 -7.10
CA ASP A 19 4.62 6.31 -7.65
C ASP A 19 3.29 6.99 -7.29
N THR A 20 2.23 6.18 -7.16
CA THR A 20 0.89 6.65 -6.79
C THR A 20 0.19 5.67 -5.85
N VAL A 21 -0.82 6.17 -5.13
CA VAL A 21 -1.71 5.33 -4.32
C VAL A 21 -2.50 4.36 -5.21
N ASP A 22 -2.80 4.74 -6.44
CA ASP A 22 -3.51 3.89 -7.40
C ASP A 22 -2.63 2.73 -7.87
N GLU A 23 -1.33 2.97 -8.07
CA GLU A 23 -0.36 1.89 -8.30
C GLU A 23 -0.29 0.93 -7.10
N LEU A 24 -0.21 1.46 -5.87
CA LEU A 24 -0.26 0.64 -4.66
C LEU A 24 -1.54 -0.20 -4.63
N ALA A 25 -2.71 0.39 -4.91
CA ALA A 25 -4.00 -0.31 -4.91
C ALA A 25 -4.02 -1.47 -5.92
N LYS A 26 -3.46 -1.25 -7.13
CA LYS A 26 -3.31 -2.28 -8.15
C LYS A 26 -2.52 -3.48 -7.62
N TYR A 27 -1.33 -3.25 -7.05
CA TYR A 27 -0.48 -4.34 -6.54
C TYR A 27 -0.99 -4.96 -5.23
N ALA A 28 -1.76 -4.21 -4.45
CA ALA A 28 -2.44 -4.69 -3.24
C ALA A 28 -3.74 -5.45 -3.54
N CYS A 29 -4.13 -5.60 -4.81
CA CYS A 29 -5.39 -6.22 -5.24
C CYS A 29 -6.62 -5.66 -4.52
N THR A 30 -6.68 -4.33 -4.35
CA THR A 30 -7.79 -3.65 -3.67
C THR A 30 -8.07 -2.28 -4.30
N THR A 31 -8.92 -1.46 -3.67
CA THR A 31 -9.23 -0.10 -4.13
C THR A 31 -8.54 0.94 -3.28
N ARG A 32 -8.31 2.13 -3.85
CA ARG A 32 -7.84 3.30 -3.11
C ARG A 32 -8.72 3.64 -1.91
N GLN A 33 -10.03 3.50 -2.05
CA GLN A 33 -10.99 3.74 -0.97
C GLN A 33 -10.78 2.78 0.21
N ASN A 34 -10.51 1.49 -0.05
CA ASN A 34 -10.22 0.54 1.01
C ASN A 34 -8.93 0.89 1.75
N LEU A 35 -7.87 1.25 1.02
CA LEU A 35 -6.61 1.71 1.60
C LEU A 35 -6.80 2.96 2.47
N ASP A 36 -7.60 3.93 2.01
CA ASP A 36 -7.93 5.15 2.76
C ASP A 36 -8.72 4.82 4.04
N ASN A 37 -9.70 3.92 3.96
CA ASN A 37 -10.48 3.47 5.10
C ASN A 37 -9.60 2.78 6.15
N TRP A 38 -8.70 1.90 5.72
CA TRP A 38 -7.76 1.25 6.63
C TRP A 38 -6.76 2.24 7.24
N ASN A 39 -6.29 3.21 6.46
CA ASN A 39 -5.36 4.23 6.97
C ASN A 39 -6.00 5.13 8.03
N LYS A 40 -7.30 5.38 7.97
CA LYS A 40 -8.04 6.19 8.94
C LYS A 40 -8.57 5.39 10.13
N THR A 41 -8.38 4.07 10.15
CA THR A 41 -8.88 3.19 11.20
C THR A 41 -7.72 2.65 12.04
N GLU A 42 -7.73 2.92 13.34
CA GLU A 42 -6.67 2.50 14.27
C GLU A 42 -6.45 0.98 14.26
N SER A 43 -7.54 0.20 14.38
CA SER A 43 -7.49 -1.27 14.37
C SER A 43 -7.07 -1.89 13.02
N LYS A 44 -6.91 -1.08 11.97
CA LYS A 44 -6.49 -1.53 10.64
C LYS A 44 -5.06 -1.13 10.28
N GLN A 45 -4.33 -0.42 11.15
CA GLN A 45 -2.97 0.02 10.85
C GLN A 45 -2.02 -1.15 10.58
N ASP A 46 -2.05 -2.19 11.40
CA ASP A 46 -1.18 -3.36 11.20
C ASP A 46 -1.58 -4.16 9.97
N PHE A 47 -2.88 -4.28 9.70
CA PHE A 47 -3.38 -4.89 8.48
C PHE A 47 -2.91 -4.12 7.24
N LEU A 48 -2.99 -2.79 7.25
CA LEU A 48 -2.52 -1.93 6.16
C LEU A 48 -1.02 -2.12 5.91
N ARG A 49 -0.20 -2.25 6.95
CA ARG A 49 1.24 -2.55 6.81
C ARG A 49 1.48 -3.87 6.09
N VAL A 50 0.75 -4.93 6.46
CA VAL A 50 0.86 -6.24 5.80
C VAL A 50 0.45 -6.16 4.33
N VAL A 51 -0.66 -5.47 4.02
CA VAL A 51 -1.11 -5.25 2.63
C VAL A 51 -0.03 -4.52 1.81
N ILE A 52 0.56 -3.46 2.35
CA ILE A 52 1.62 -2.70 1.66
C ILE A 52 2.85 -3.59 1.42
N MET A 53 3.27 -4.40 2.40
CA MET A 53 4.38 -5.34 2.22
C MET A 53 4.09 -6.37 1.13
N GLY A 54 2.88 -6.93 1.09
CA GLY A 54 2.44 -7.86 0.04
C GLY A 54 2.51 -7.21 -1.35
N ALA A 55 1.99 -5.98 -1.48
CA ALA A 55 2.04 -5.22 -2.72
C ALA A 55 3.48 -4.99 -3.20
N LYS A 56 4.42 -4.68 -2.29
CA LYS A 56 5.85 -4.50 -2.64
C LYS A 56 6.45 -5.77 -3.22
N VAL A 57 6.14 -6.92 -2.62
CA VAL A 57 6.63 -8.21 -3.11
C VAL A 57 6.08 -8.49 -4.51
N MET A 58 4.79 -8.23 -4.75
CA MET A 58 4.16 -8.39 -6.06
C MET A 58 4.81 -7.52 -7.14
N LYS A 59 5.04 -6.22 -6.85
CA LYS A 59 5.74 -5.31 -7.77
C LYS A 59 7.16 -5.79 -8.08
N ALA A 60 7.90 -6.22 -7.06
CA ALA A 60 9.25 -6.74 -7.24
C ALA A 60 9.27 -8.01 -8.11
N GLN A 61 8.29 -8.91 -7.95
CA GLN A 61 8.16 -10.10 -8.79
C GLN A 61 7.82 -9.76 -10.24
N GLU A 62 6.94 -8.79 -10.48
CA GLU A 62 6.62 -8.32 -11.83
C GLU A 62 7.86 -7.74 -12.53
N ILE A 63 8.63 -6.88 -11.85
CA ILE A 63 9.87 -6.32 -12.40
C ILE A 63 10.87 -7.43 -12.74
N LYS A 64 11.07 -8.41 -11.84
CA LYS A 64 11.95 -9.56 -12.11
C LYS A 64 11.50 -10.35 -13.33
N ARG A 65 10.19 -10.56 -13.50
CA ARG A 65 9.63 -11.28 -14.66
C ARG A 65 9.83 -10.50 -15.95
N GLN A 66 9.70 -9.17 -15.93
CA GLN A 66 9.93 -8.32 -17.09
C GLN A 66 11.40 -8.25 -17.48
N ALA A 67 12.32 -8.25 -16.52
CA ALA A 67 13.77 -8.25 -16.78
C ALA A 67 14.31 -9.58 -17.36
N GLN A 68 13.54 -10.67 -17.25
CA GLN A 68 13.85 -11.98 -17.81
C GLN A 68 13.23 -12.22 -19.20
N ARG A 69 12.48 -11.25 -19.72
CA ARG A 69 11.92 -11.27 -21.08
C ARG A 69 12.84 -10.52 -22.03
#